data_AF-A0A5K0ZB42-F1
#
_entry.id   AF-A0A5K0ZB42-F1
#
_cell.length_a   1.000
_cell.length_b   1.000
_cell.length_c   1.000
_cell.angle_alpha   90.00
_cell.angle_beta   90.00
_cell.angle_gamma   90.00
#
_symmetry.space_group_name_H-M   'P 1'
#
loop_
_entity.id
_entity.type
_entity.pdbx_description
1 polymer ?
#
loop_
_entity_poly.entity_id
_entity_poly.type
_entity_poly.pdbx_seq_one_letter_code
_entity_poly.pdbx_strand_id
1 'polypeptide(L)'
;NNLYTMQASISRDMIHVTHDEKSIELWHRKLGHMSDKGLQFLIKKNLLPYVKKDKLDKCSHCFAGKQTRVSFKSHPPSRKSEHLSWFIQMYA
;
A
#
# COMPACT_ATOMS: atom_id res chain seq x y z
N ASN A 1 -27.39 25.78 -34.20
CA ASN A 1 -26.98 25.75 -32.79
C ASN A 1 -27.25 24.35 -32.27
N ASN A 2 -26.30 23.43 -32.42
CA ASN A 2 -26.48 22.01 -32.10
C ASN A 2 -26.06 21.77 -30.65
N LEU A 3 -27.02 21.77 -29.73
CA LEU A 3 -26.77 21.38 -28.35
C LEU A 3 -26.89 19.85 -28.24
N TYR A 4 -25.81 19.18 -27.85
CA TYR A 4 -25.85 17.76 -27.52
C TYR A 4 -26.42 17.59 -26.10
N THR A 5 -27.48 16.82 -25.96
CA THR A 5 -28.06 16.43 -24.66
C THR A 5 -27.45 15.11 -24.19
N MET A 6 -26.83 15.14 -23.02
CA MET A 6 -26.31 13.95 -22.34
C MET A 6 -27.34 13.45 -21.33
N GLN A 7 -27.84 12.22 -21.52
CA GLN A 7 -28.63 11.52 -20.52
C GLN A 7 -27.72 10.62 -19.69
N ALA A 8 -27.54 10.96 -18.42
CA ALA A 8 -26.87 10.11 -17.45
C ALA A 8 -27.92 9.40 -16.60
N SER A 9 -27.97 8.08 -16.67
CA SER A 9 -28.71 7.26 -15.72
C SER A 9 -27.77 6.92 -14.56
N ILE A 10 -28.13 7.36 -13.35
CA ILE A 10 -27.44 6.94 -12.14
C ILE A 10 -27.87 5.49 -11.87
N SER A 11 -27.00 4.53 -12.17
CA SER A 11 -27.13 3.20 -11.59
C SER A 11 -26.97 3.36 -10.07
N ARG A 12 -28.09 3.20 -9.38
CA ARG A 12 -28.15 3.07 -7.91
C ARG A 12 -27.94 1.61 -7.52
N ASP A 13 -27.08 0.89 -8.26
CA ASP A 13 -26.70 -0.46 -7.89
C ASP A 13 -25.80 -0.37 -6.67
N MET A 14 -26.48 -0.41 -5.52
CA MET A 14 -25.99 -0.88 -4.24
C MET A 14 -24.51 -0.61 -4.02
N ILE A 15 -24.18 0.59 -3.52
CA ILE A 15 -23.06 0.67 -2.60
C ILE A 15 -23.44 -0.31 -1.49
N HIS A 16 -22.80 -1.48 -1.47
CA HIS A 16 -23.00 -2.49 -0.45
C HIS A 16 -22.48 -1.93 0.88
N VAL A 17 -23.25 -1.00 1.46
CA VAL A 17 -23.06 -0.49 2.82
C VAL A 17 -23.72 -1.50 3.74
N THR A 18 -23.07 -2.66 3.89
CA THR A 18 -23.44 -3.62 4.94
C THR A 18 -22.18 -4.05 5.67
N HIS A 19 -21.65 -3.14 6.47
CA HIS A 19 -21.32 -3.39 7.87
C HIS A 19 -21.06 -2.04 8.54
N ASP A 20 -21.94 -1.67 9.47
CA ASP A 20 -21.83 -0.55 10.41
C ASP A 20 -20.89 0.58 9.98
N GLU A 21 -21.47 1.72 9.58
CA GLU A 21 -20.75 2.98 9.34
C GLU A 21 -19.89 3.45 10.56
N LYS A 22 -19.97 2.73 11.68
CA LYS A 22 -19.32 2.94 12.97
C LYS A 22 -18.18 1.95 13.25
N SER A 23 -17.78 1.11 12.30
CA SER A 23 -16.70 0.14 12.53
C SER A 23 -15.32 0.80 12.48
N ILE A 24 -14.40 0.33 13.33
CA ILE A 24 -13.00 0.76 13.33
C ILE A 24 -12.30 0.44 12.00
N GLU A 25 -12.75 -0.61 11.30
CA GLU A 25 -12.23 -1.03 9.99
C GLU A 25 -12.52 -0.03 8.88
N LEU A 26 -13.70 0.62 8.91
CA LEU A 26 -14.04 1.65 7.94
C LEU A 26 -13.06 2.82 8.04
N TRP A 27 -12.81 3.28 9.26
CA TRP A 27 -11.89 4.39 9.52
C TRP A 27 -10.44 4.03 9.24
N HIS A 28 -10.04 2.79 9.52
CA HIS A 28 -8.76 2.25 9.09
C HIS A 28 -8.53 2.44 7.59
N ARG A 29 -9.51 2.07 6.75
CA ARG A 29 -9.42 2.21 5.29
C ARG A 29 -9.49 3.68 4.85
N LYS A 30 -10.44 4.47 5.38
CA LYS A 30 -10.61 5.90 5.05
C LYS A 30 -9.37 6.74 5.33
N LEU A 31 -8.62 6.42 6.38
CA LEU A 31 -7.42 7.15 6.79
C LEU A 31 -6.13 6.57 6.17
N GLY A 32 -6.25 5.84 5.06
CA GLY A 32 -5.07 5.32 4.33
C GLY A 32 -4.38 4.19 5.07
N HIS A 33 -5.14 3.23 5.59
CA HIS A 33 -4.61 2.07 6.32
C HIS A 33 -3.91 2.42 7.64
N MET A 34 -4.45 3.40 8.38
CA MET A 34 -3.90 3.85 9.66
C MET A 34 -3.82 2.72 10.70
N SER A 35 -2.76 2.70 11.51
CA SER A 35 -2.58 1.67 12.55
C SER A 35 -3.67 1.69 13.63
N ASP A 36 -3.93 0.53 14.25
CA ASP A 36 -4.85 0.39 15.40
C ASP A 36 -4.54 1.40 16.52
N LYS A 37 -3.26 1.54 16.90
CA LYS A 37 -2.82 2.53 17.90
C LYS A 37 -3.20 3.97 17.51
N GLY A 38 -3.07 4.32 16.23
CA GLY A 38 -3.47 5.63 15.71
C GLY A 38 -4.98 5.86 15.82
N LEU A 39 -5.78 4.86 15.44
CA LEU A 39 -7.23 4.92 15.57
C LEU A 39 -7.67 5.05 17.03
N GLN A 40 -7.08 4.27 17.95
CA GLN A 40 -7.36 4.37 19.39
C GLN A 40 -7.03 5.76 19.95
N PHE A 41 -5.95 6.38 19.47
CA PHE A 41 -5.60 7.75 19.84
C PHE A 41 -6.67 8.76 19.37
N LEU A 42 -7.12 8.65 18.13
CA LEU A 42 -8.17 9.52 17.57
C LEU A 42 -9.51 9.35 18.30
N ILE A 43 -9.89 8.10 18.62
CA ILE A 43 -11.09 7.82 19.41
C ILE A 43 -10.97 8.44 20.82
N LYS A 44 -9.81 8.30 21.48
CA LYS A 44 -9.55 8.91 22.80
C LYS A 44 -9.63 10.45 22.76
N LYS A 45 -9.28 11.06 21.63
CA LYS A 45 -9.39 12.51 21.40
C LYS A 45 -10.77 12.95 20.92
N ASN A 46 -11.75 12.05 20.86
CA ASN A 46 -13.10 12.30 20.33
C ASN A 46 -13.11 12.84 18.88
N LEU A 47 -12.07 12.56 18.09
CA LEU A 47 -11.97 12.98 16.68
C LEU A 47 -12.68 12.02 15.72
N LEU A 48 -12.98 10.81 16.19
CA LEU A 48 -13.79 9.82 15.47
C LEU A 48 -15.06 9.53 16.29
N PRO A 49 -16.04 10.45 16.29
CA PRO A 49 -17.25 10.26 17.07
C PRO A 49 -18.02 9.04 16.53
N TYR A 50 -18.69 8.34 17.43
CA TYR A 50 -19.53 7.17 17.12
C TYR A 50 -18.81 5.87 16.74
N VAL A 51 -17.48 5.84 16.71
CA VAL A 51 -16.71 4.60 16.55
C VAL A 51 -16.60 3.89 17.89
N LYS A 52 -17.01 2.62 17.94
CA LYS A 52 -16.77 1.79 19.14
C LYS A 52 -15.26 1.56 19.30
N LYS A 53 -14.79 1.59 20.54
CA LYS A 53 -13.42 1.15 20.86
C LYS A 53 -13.32 -0.36 20.73
N ASP A 54 -13.24 -0.83 19.50
CA ASP A 54 -12.93 -2.21 19.17
C ASP A 54 -11.49 -2.33 18.68
N LYS A 55 -10.96 -3.54 18.62
CA LYS A 55 -9.65 -3.80 18.01
C LYS A 55 -9.81 -3.86 16.50
N LEU A 56 -8.82 -3.32 15.78
CA LEU A 56 -8.74 -3.50 14.35
C LEU A 56 -8.31 -4.94 14.01
N ASP A 57 -9.08 -5.62 13.16
CA ASP A 57 -8.73 -6.94 12.63
C ASP A 57 -7.54 -6.90 11.67
N LYS A 58 -7.01 -8.08 11.34
CA LYS A 58 -5.85 -8.21 10.45
C LYS A 58 -6.19 -7.69 9.05
N CYS A 59 -5.48 -6.67 8.60
CA CYS A 59 -5.57 -6.17 7.24
C CYS A 59 -4.44 -6.72 6.36
N SER A 60 -4.79 -7.48 5.32
CA SER A 60 -3.86 -8.05 4.34
C SER A 60 -3.04 -6.97 3.61
N HIS A 61 -3.68 -5.87 3.22
CA HIS A 61 -3.00 -4.73 2.57
C HIS A 61 -1.95 -4.08 3.46
N CYS A 62 -2.23 -3.94 4.77
CA CYS A 62 -1.24 -3.44 5.71
C CYS A 62 -0.06 -4.38 5.88
N PHE A 63 -0.31 -5.69 5.88
CA PHE A 63 0.75 -6.67 6.00
C PHE A 63 1.68 -6.62 4.79
N ALA A 64 1.12 -6.63 3.58
CA ALA A 64 1.88 -6.49 2.34
C ALA A 64 2.61 -5.15 2.25
N GLY A 65 1.95 -4.03 2.60
CA GLY A 65 2.54 -2.69 2.53
C GLY A 65 3.65 -2.43 3.56
N LYS A 66 3.68 -3.18 4.67
CA LYS A 66 4.74 -3.11 5.69
C LYS A 66 5.93 -4.02 5.39
N GLN A 67 5.90 -4.78 4.30
CA GLN A 67 7.03 -5.62 3.94
C GLN A 67 8.24 -4.74 3.60
N THR A 68 9.29 -4.84 4.42
CA THR A 68 10.58 -4.21 4.15
C THR A 68 11.25 -4.91 2.98
N ARG A 69 11.82 -4.11 2.06
CA ARG A 69 12.63 -4.65 0.96
C ARG A 69 13.81 -5.41 1.55
N VAL A 70 13.90 -6.69 1.23
CA VAL A 70 15.09 -7.50 1.58
C VAL A 70 16.31 -6.94 0.84
N SER A 71 17.42 -6.77 1.56
CA SER A 71 18.69 -6.44 0.92
C SER A 71 19.25 -7.69 0.26
N PHE A 72 19.66 -7.57 -1.00
CA PHE A 72 20.48 -8.59 -1.64
C PHE A 72 21.91 -8.44 -1.14
N LYS A 73 22.61 -9.55 -0.95
CA LYS A 73 24.06 -9.52 -0.72
C LYS A 73 24.71 -8.93 -1.97
N SER A 74 25.36 -7.78 -1.81
CA SER A 74 26.19 -7.21 -2.88
C SER A 74 27.44 -8.09 -3.00
N HIS A 75 27.61 -8.76 -4.15
CA HIS A 75 28.90 -9.32 -4.49
C HIS A 75 29.73 -8.21 -5.14
N PRO A 76 31.01 -8.03 -4.77
CA PRO A 76 31.88 -7.13 -5.50
C PRO A 76 31.88 -7.53 -6.98
N PRO A 77 31.84 -6.57 -7.92
CA PRO A 77 31.83 -6.89 -9.33
C PRO A 77 33.08 -7.72 -9.66
N SER A 78 32.88 -9.00 -9.97
CA SER A 78 33.96 -9.86 -10.45
C SER A 78 34.26 -9.43 -11.89
N ARG A 79 35.27 -8.58 -12.09
CA ARG A 79 35.86 -8.42 -13.42
C ARG A 79 36.57 -9.73 -13.74
N LYS A 80 36.09 -10.49 -14.74
CA LYS A 80 36.90 -11.56 -15.33
C LYS A 80 38.16 -10.90 -15.91
N SER A 81 39.34 -11.25 -15.40
CA SER A 81 40.62 -10.72 -15.88
C SER A 81 41.13 -11.40 -17.16
N GLU A 82 40.32 -12.24 -17.79
CA GLU A 82 40.67 -12.97 -19.02
C GLU A 82 40.53 -12.09 -20.27
N HIS A 83 41.47 -11.16 -20.44
CA HIS A 83 41.81 -10.64 -21.78
C HIS A 83 43.26 -10.14 -21.89
N LEU A 84 43.99 -10.00 -20.78
CA LEU A 84 45.38 -9.51 -20.81
C LEU A 84 46.44 -10.62 -20.98
N SER A 85 46.04 -11.90 -20.92
CA SER A 85 46.97 -13.02 -21.05
C SER A 85 47.47 -13.23 -22.48
N TRP A 86 46.67 -12.93 -23.51
CA TRP A 86 47.06 -13.17 -24.91
C TRP A 86 48.14 -12.22 -25.41
N PHE A 87 48.20 -10.99 -24.88
CA PHE A 87 49.17 -9.98 -25.33
C PHE A 87 50.60 -10.24 -24.82
N ILE A 88 50.76 -10.94 -23.70
CA ILE A 88 52.09 -11.20 -23.11
C ILE A 88 52.83 -12.32 -23.87
N GLN A 89 52.12 -13.24 -24.53
CA GLN A 89 52.72 -14.35 -25.28
C GLN A 89 53.10 -14.03 -26.74
N MET A 90 52.66 -12.90 -27.30
CA MET A 90 52.98 -12.52 -28.68
C MET A 90 54.32 -11.78 -28.82
N TYR A 91 54.88 -11.29 -27.70
CA TYR A 91 56.12 -10.51 -27.66
C TYR A 91 57.25 -11.21 -26.87
N ALA A 92 57.13 -12.51 -26.61
CA ALA A 92 58.15 -13.35 -25.99
C ALA A 92 58.71 -14.36 -27.00
#